data_AF-A0A1Q9A2Q7-F1
#
_entry.id   AF-A0A1Q9A2Q7-F1
#
_cell.length_a   1.000
_cell.length_b   1.000
_cell.length_c   1.000
_cell.angle_alpha   90.00
_cell.angle_beta   90.00
_cell.angle_gamma   90.00
#
_symmetry.space_group_name_H-M   'P 1'
#
loop_
_entity.id
_entity.type
_entity.pdbx_description
1 polymer ?
#
loop_
_entity_poly.entity_id
_entity_poly.type
_entity_poly.pdbx_seq_one_letter_code
_entity_poly.pdbx_strand_id
1 'polypeptide(L)'
;MREKQKITLIIAPSREAAAKTLDAWQVPRGRLCDGRALRVITDPEGLRGWHEGTPCLIDFTLFGRADVRLKDLAQSLLAHGRLRRIGFKELRELRGEMV
;
A
#
# COMPACT_ATOMS: atom_id res chain seq x y z
N MET A 1 23.94 -11.38 -5.16
CA MET A 1 23.36 -10.10 -4.70
C MET A 1 21.90 -10.38 -4.35
N ARG A 2 21.45 -10.14 -3.11
CA ARG A 2 20.01 -10.26 -2.79
C ARG A 2 19.30 -9.11 -3.50
N GLU A 3 18.57 -9.40 -4.57
CA GLU A 3 17.62 -8.43 -5.14
C GLU A 3 16.78 -7.90 -3.97
N LYS A 4 16.84 -6.57 -3.73
CA LYS A 4 15.96 -5.94 -2.74
C LYS A 4 14.54 -6.26 -3.19
N GLN A 5 13.86 -7.12 -2.43
CA GLN A 5 12.48 -7.51 -2.71
C GLN A 5 11.67 -6.22 -2.87
N LYS A 6 11.12 -6.00 -4.06
CA LYS A 6 10.28 -4.83 -4.33
C LYS A 6 8.97 -5.03 -3.54
N ILE A 7 8.63 -4.09 -2.66
CA ILE A 7 7.48 -4.21 -1.75
C ILE A 7 6.41 -3.21 -2.17
N THR A 8 5.15 -3.64 -2.10
CA THR A 8 3.97 -2.78 -2.24
C THR A 8 3.27 -2.72 -0.89
N LEU A 9 2.98 -1.52 -0.41
CA LEU A 9 2.34 -1.32 0.89
C LEU A 9 0.83 -1.33 0.78
N ILE A 10 0.16 -1.87 1.79
CA ILE A 10 -1.27 -1.64 2.04
C ILE A 10 -1.37 -0.87 3.35
N ILE A 11 -1.78 0.38 3.28
CA ILE A 11 -1.89 1.25 4.44
C ILE A 11 -3.37 1.34 4.81
N ALA A 12 -3.72 0.87 5.99
CA ALA A 12 -5.10 0.79 6.44
C ALA A 12 -5.15 0.89 7.98
N PRO A 13 -6.25 1.33 8.59
CA PRO A 13 -6.34 1.46 10.06
C PRO A 13 -6.34 0.12 10.80
N SER A 14 -6.71 -0.96 10.13
CA SER A 14 -6.72 -2.31 10.70
C SER A 14 -6.46 -3.37 9.64
N ARG A 15 -6.21 -4.62 10.08
CA ARG A 15 -6.08 -5.76 9.15
C ARG A 15 -7.36 -6.04 8.38
N GLU A 16 -8.51 -5.80 8.99
CA GLU A 16 -9.82 -5.95 8.36
C GLU A 16 -10.03 -4.88 7.29
N ALA A 17 -9.66 -3.63 7.57
CA ALA A 17 -9.69 -2.56 6.57
C ALA A 17 -8.70 -2.81 5.42
N ALA A 18 -7.52 -3.37 5.71
CA ALA A 18 -6.57 -3.81 4.70
C ALA A 18 -7.18 -4.90 3.81
N ALA A 19 -7.87 -5.89 4.39
CA ALA A 19 -8.57 -6.92 3.64
C ALA A 19 -9.66 -6.32 2.73
N LYS A 20 -10.49 -5.39 3.25
CA LYS A 20 -11.48 -4.66 2.44
C LYS A 20 -10.84 -3.91 1.27
N THR A 21 -9.69 -3.27 1.52
CA THR A 21 -8.93 -2.59 0.46
C THR A 21 -8.44 -3.59 -0.59
N LEU A 22 -7.89 -4.73 -0.18
CA LEU A 22 -7.46 -5.76 -1.11
C LEU A 22 -8.63 -6.32 -1.92
N ASP A 23 -9.76 -6.60 -1.27
CA ASP A 23 -10.95 -7.16 -1.93
C ASP A 23 -11.57 -6.17 -2.92
N ALA A 24 -11.71 -4.89 -2.53
CA ALA A 24 -12.23 -3.83 -3.39
C ALA A 24 -11.35 -3.60 -4.64
N TRP A 25 -10.05 -3.86 -4.51
CA TRP A 25 -9.10 -3.73 -5.60
C TRP A 25 -8.81 -5.08 -6.27
N GLN A 26 -9.47 -6.17 -5.87
CA GLN A 26 -9.29 -7.53 -6.38
C GLN A 26 -7.81 -7.99 -6.32
N VAL A 27 -7.12 -7.65 -5.25
CA VAL A 27 -5.70 -7.99 -5.05
C VAL A 27 -5.58 -9.30 -4.28
N PRO A 28 -4.83 -10.30 -4.79
CA PRO A 28 -4.60 -11.54 -4.08
C PRO A 28 -3.85 -11.27 -2.76
N ARG A 29 -4.28 -11.95 -1.69
CA ARG A 29 -3.68 -11.83 -0.36
C ARG A 29 -2.35 -12.60 -0.34
N GLY A 30 -1.28 -12.02 -0.87
CA GLY A 30 0.01 -12.70 -1.02
C GLY A 30 1.08 -11.89 -1.76
N ARG A 31 1.75 -12.51 -2.74
CA ARG A 31 2.65 -11.81 -3.67
C ARG A 31 1.90 -11.36 -4.92
N LEU A 32 2.40 -10.30 -5.52
CA LEU A 32 2.02 -9.89 -6.87
C LEU A 32 2.78 -10.74 -7.89
N CYS A 33 2.23 -10.88 -9.10
CA CYS A 33 2.81 -11.72 -10.16
C CYS A 33 4.15 -11.19 -10.67
N ASP A 34 4.43 -9.91 -10.45
CA ASP A 34 5.71 -9.27 -10.81
C ASP A 34 6.84 -9.52 -9.78
N GLY A 35 6.65 -10.46 -8.86
CA GLY A 35 7.62 -10.83 -7.82
C GLY A 35 7.61 -9.90 -6.60
N ARG A 36 6.73 -8.89 -6.55
CA ARG A 36 6.61 -8.00 -5.38
C ARG A 36 5.85 -8.64 -4.22
N ALA A 37 6.27 -8.29 -3.01
CA ALA A 37 5.56 -8.68 -1.79
C ALA A 37 4.56 -7.59 -1.36
N LEU A 38 3.38 -8.00 -0.87
CA LEU A 38 2.43 -7.12 -0.22
C LEU A 38 2.73 -7.02 1.27
N ARG A 39 2.78 -5.79 1.80
CA ARG A 39 2.99 -5.55 3.23
C ARG A 39 1.90 -4.64 3.80
N VAL A 40 1.17 -5.16 4.78
CA VAL A 40 0.12 -4.41 5.48
C VAL A 40 0.76 -3.55 6.59
N ILE A 41 0.42 -2.27 6.61
CA ILE A 41 0.84 -1.28 7.60
C ILE A 41 -0.41 -0.72 8.27
N THR A 42 -0.52 -0.94 9.58
CA THR A 42 -1.67 -0.52 10.40
C THR A 42 -1.34 0.51 11.46
N ASP A 43 -0.09 0.97 11.51
CA ASP A 43 0.39 1.89 12.51
C ASP A 43 1.43 2.86 11.91
N PRO A 44 1.59 4.07 12.50
CA PRO A 44 2.51 5.07 11.96
C PRO A 44 3.98 4.64 11.99
N GLU A 45 4.37 3.75 12.91
CA GLU A 45 5.77 3.32 13.03
C GLU A 45 6.16 2.40 11.88
N GLY A 46 5.26 1.52 11.45
CA GLY A 46 5.41 0.70 10.26
C GLY A 46 5.53 1.49 8.97
N LEU A 47 5.08 2.76 8.95
CA LEU A 47 5.31 3.69 7.84
C LEU A 47 6.69 4.36 7.85
N ARG A 48 7.37 4.37 9.00
CA ARG A 48 8.71 4.98 9.12
C ARG A 48 9.71 4.10 8.39
N GLY A 49 10.45 4.70 7.46
CA GLY A 49 11.49 4.02 6.67
C GLY A 49 11.11 3.71 5.24
N TRP A 50 9.85 3.91 4.82
CA TRP A 50 9.49 3.85 3.41
C TRP A 50 9.81 5.16 2.69
N HIS A 51 10.43 5.06 1.53
CA HIS A 51 10.91 6.19 0.74
C HIS A 51 10.99 5.85 -0.75
N GLU A 52 11.52 6.77 -1.56
CA GLU A 52 11.80 6.57 -2.98
C GLU A 52 10.59 6.14 -3.82
N GLY A 53 9.42 6.72 -3.56
CA GLY A 53 8.21 6.45 -4.33
C GLY A 53 7.71 5.01 -4.17
N THR A 54 7.91 4.41 -3.00
CA THR A 54 7.42 3.04 -2.70
C THR A 54 5.92 2.97 -3.04
N PRO A 55 5.50 1.99 -3.87
CA PRO A 55 4.10 1.87 -4.28
C PRO A 55 3.22 1.48 -3.10
N CYS A 56 2.07 2.13 -2.97
CA CYS A 56 1.11 1.84 -1.91
C CYS A 56 -0.35 1.85 -2.39
N LEU A 57 -1.14 0.99 -1.77
CA LEU A 57 -2.60 0.99 -1.79
C LEU A 57 -3.09 1.61 -0.49
N ILE A 58 -3.98 2.59 -0.61
CA ILE A 58 -4.59 3.26 0.52
C ILE A 58 -5.98 3.74 0.12
N ASP A 59 -6.97 3.42 0.94
CA ASP A 59 -8.32 3.98 0.85
C ASP A 59 -8.56 4.86 2.08
N PHE A 60 -8.48 6.18 1.88
CA PHE A 60 -8.64 7.17 2.93
C PHE A 60 -10.04 7.20 3.53
N THR A 61 -11.05 6.61 2.87
CA THR A 61 -12.42 6.54 3.38
C THR A 61 -12.57 5.57 4.55
N LEU A 62 -11.63 4.64 4.71
CA LEU A 62 -11.64 3.64 5.78
C LEU A 62 -11.10 4.18 7.11
N PHE A 63 -10.43 5.34 7.12
CA PHE A 63 -9.77 5.88 8.30
C PHE A 63 -10.75 6.70 9.15
N GLY A 64 -10.87 6.33 10.43
CA GLY A 64 -11.69 7.03 11.41
C GLY A 64 -10.94 8.09 12.20
N ARG A 65 -11.61 8.65 13.22
CA ARG A 65 -11.01 9.66 14.13
C ARG A 65 -9.83 9.13 14.94
N ALA A 66 -9.81 7.83 15.24
CA ALA A 66 -8.70 7.21 15.97
C ALA A 66 -7.43 7.08 15.13
N ASP A 67 -7.56 7.07 13.80
CA ASP A 67 -6.48 6.72 12.87
C ASP A 67 -5.81 7.95 12.25
N VAL A 68 -6.15 9.15 12.73
CA VAL A 68 -5.70 10.45 12.20
C VAL A 68 -4.18 10.49 12.07
N ARG A 69 -3.45 10.00 13.06
CA ARG A 69 -1.97 10.00 13.03
C ARG A 69 -1.41 9.18 11.86
N LEU A 70 -1.99 8.02 11.59
CA LEU A 70 -1.56 7.16 10.48
C LEU A 70 -1.95 7.79 9.14
N LYS A 71 -3.18 8.30 9.07
CA LYS A 71 -3.71 8.99 7.89
C LYS A 71 -2.85 10.18 7.50
N ASP A 72 -2.58 11.09 8.44
CA ASP A 72 -1.82 12.31 8.21
C ASP A 72 -0.38 11.99 7.79
N LEU A 73 0.25 11.00 8.41
CA LEU A 73 1.58 10.54 8.02
C LEU A 73 1.57 9.98 6.59
N ALA A 74 0.61 9.13 6.24
CA ALA A 74 0.49 8.59 4.89
C ALA A 74 0.27 9.70 3.86
N GLN A 75 -0.58 10.69 4.17
CA GLN A 75 -0.80 11.86 3.32
C GLN A 75 0.47 12.69 3.13
N SER A 76 1.20 12.97 4.20
CA SER A 76 2.49 13.69 4.14
C SER A 76 3.50 12.93 3.27
N LEU A 77 3.65 11.62 3.47
CA LEU A 77 4.57 10.80 2.68
C LEU A 77 4.20 10.76 1.19
N LEU A 78 2.91 10.75 0.86
CA LEU A 78 2.43 10.87 -0.52
C LEU A 78 2.72 12.26 -1.11
N ALA A 79 2.43 13.32 -0.35
CA ALA A 79 2.66 14.70 -0.78
C ALA A 79 4.14 15.00 -1.07
N HIS A 80 5.05 14.40 -0.29
CA HIS A 80 6.49 14.52 -0.49
C HIS A 80 7.07 13.51 -1.50
N GLY A 81 6.24 12.69 -2.16
CA GLY A 81 6.69 11.69 -3.13
C GLY A 81 7.51 10.53 -2.53
N ARG A 82 7.51 10.38 -1.19
CA ARG A 82 8.16 9.25 -0.51
C ARG A 82 7.39 7.96 -0.71
N LEU A 83 6.06 8.08 -0.81
CA LEU A 83 5.16 7.03 -1.26
C LEU A 83 4.52 7.44 -2.58
N ARG A 84 4.06 6.44 -3.32
CA ARG A 84 3.31 6.66 -4.56
C ARG A 84 2.07 5.79 -4.56
N ARG A 85 0.90 6.41 -4.69
CA ARG A 85 -0.36 5.69 -4.81
C ARG A 85 -0.42 5.00 -6.17
N ILE A 86 -0.64 3.70 -6.17
CA ILE A 86 -0.86 2.94 -7.41
C ILE A 86 -2.34 2.97 -7.79
N GLY A 87 -2.61 3.19 -9.08
CA GLY A 87 -3.94 3.21 -9.66
C GLY A 87 -4.41 1.84 -10.14
N PHE A 88 -5.67 1.73 -10.57
CA PHE A 88 -6.24 0.45 -11.01
C PHE A 88 -5.48 -0.16 -12.20
N LYS A 89 -5.15 0.64 -13.23
CA LYS A 89 -4.38 0.17 -14.40
C LYS A 89 -3.04 -0.45 -14.00
N GLU A 90 -2.28 0.29 -13.21
CA GLU A 90 -0.97 -0.16 -12.76
C GLU A 90 -1.08 -1.39 -11.85
N LEU A 91 -2.10 -1.45 -11.01
CA LEU A 91 -2.36 -2.65 -10.22
C LEU A 91 -2.61 -3.88 -11.11
N ARG A 92 -3.37 -3.75 -12.20
CA ARG A 92 -3.57 -4.83 -13.19
C ARG A 92 -2.24 -5.28 -13.79
N GLU A 93 -1.40 -4.33 -14.19
CA GLU A 93 -0.05 -4.60 -14.70
C GLU A 93 0.80 -5.35 -13.66
N LEU A 94 0.77 -4.93 -12.39
CA LEU A 94 1.49 -5.59 -11.29
C LEU A 94 0.94 -7.01 -11.00
N ARG A 95 -0.34 -7.26 -11.26
CA ARG A 95 -0.96 -8.59 -11.18
C ARG A 95 -0.68 -9.45 -12.41
N GLY A 96 0.04 -8.94 -13.41
CA GLY A 96 0.32 -9.68 -14.66
C GLY A 96 -0.91 -9.85 -15.54
N GLU A 97 -1.95 -9.05 -15.33
CA GLU A 97 -3.07 -8.99 -16.26
C GLU A 97 -2.61 -8.20 -17.48
N MET A 98 -2.56 -8.85 -18.64
CA MET A 98 -2.31 -8.16 -19.92
C MET A 98 -3.36 -7.06 -20.07
N VAL A 99 -2.89 -5.81 -20.14
CA VAL A 99 -3.70 -4.62 -20.41
C VAL A 99 -3.70 -4.34 -21.90
#